data_AF-A0A346AYW7-F1
#
_entry.id   AF-A0A346AYW7-F1
#
_cell.length_a   1.000
_cell.length_b   1.000
_cell.length_c   1.000
_cell.angle_alpha   90.00
_cell.angle_beta   90.00
_cell.angle_gamma   90.00
#
_symmetry.space_group_name_H-M   'P 1'
#
loop_
_entity.id
_entity.type
_entity.pdbx_description
1 polymer ?
#
loop_
_entity_poly.entity_id
_entity_poly.type
_entity_poly.pdbx_seq_one_letter_code
_entity_poly.pdbx_strand_id
1 'polypeptide(L)'
;MLRKAGHTLTPDELVCLEEILSHSEDLWKAYALKEAFYKVLDMKRTPYAEPALQEWLELVRSADLEEFQSLQKSFTDWFEEIVNALKYQWSNGYTEGCNNKIKVLKRISFGIRRYSRFKNRILYIA
;
A
#
# COMPACT_ATOMS: atom_id res chain seq x y z
N MET A 1 -3.03 -2.65 18.04
CA MET A 1 -3.51 -4.03 17.83
C MET A 1 -3.93 -4.25 16.38
N LEU A 2 -5.08 -3.76 15.91
CA LEU A 2 -5.58 -4.00 14.53
C LEU A 2 -4.61 -3.64 13.38
N ARG A 3 -3.78 -2.60 13.55
CA ARG A 3 -2.80 -2.14 12.55
C ARG A 3 -1.45 -2.85 12.60
N LYS A 4 -1.14 -3.57 13.69
CA LYS A 4 0.10 -4.34 13.80
C LYS A 4 -0.07 -5.65 13.02
N ALA A 5 1.03 -6.26 12.59
CA ALA A 5 0.99 -7.63 12.08
C ALA A 5 0.70 -8.59 13.23
N GLY A 6 -0.17 -9.58 13.02
CA GLY A 6 -0.64 -10.48 14.09
C GLY A 6 0.50 -11.14 14.86
N HIS A 7 1.57 -11.55 14.17
CA HIS A 7 2.74 -12.20 14.78
C HIS A 7 3.58 -11.28 15.69
N THR A 8 3.29 -9.97 15.74
CA THR A 8 3.99 -8.99 16.59
C THR A 8 3.22 -8.59 17.84
N LEU A 9 2.03 -9.15 18.04
CA LEU A 9 1.17 -8.85 19.18
C LEU A 9 1.66 -9.56 20.45
N THR A 10 1.59 -8.86 21.58
CA THR A 10 1.79 -9.49 22.90
C THR A 10 0.57 -10.34 23.30
N PRO A 11 0.69 -11.23 24.30
CA PRO A 11 -0.45 -11.99 24.80
C PRO A 11 -1.65 -11.11 25.22
N ASP A 12 -1.40 -10.01 25.93
CA ASP A 12 -2.45 -9.08 26.35
C ASP A 12 -3.12 -8.38 25.14
N GLU A 13 -2.32 -8.07 24.10
CA GLU A 13 -2.85 -7.49 22.87
C GLU A 13 -3.69 -8.48 22.05
N LEU A 14 -3.37 -9.79 22.13
CA LEU A 14 -4.17 -10.84 21.48
C LEU A 14 -5.53 -11.00 22.15
N VAL A 15 -5.59 -11.00 23.49
CA VAL A 15 -6.87 -11.08 24.23
C VAL A 15 -7.76 -9.90 23.87
N CYS A 16 -7.22 -8.68 23.90
CA CYS A 16 -7.95 -7.49 23.50
C CYS A 16 -8.39 -7.52 22.02
N LEU A 17 -7.55 -8.09 21.13
CA LEU A 17 -7.89 -8.24 19.73
C LEU A 17 -9.08 -9.20 19.54
N GLU A 18 -9.03 -10.39 20.16
CA GLU A 18 -10.12 -11.36 20.08
C GLU A 18 -11.43 -10.78 20.59
N GLU A 19 -11.39 -10.05 21.70
CA GLU A 19 -12.54 -9.34 22.22
C GLU A 19 -13.08 -8.36 21.18
N ILE A 20 -12.26 -7.46 20.64
CA ILE A 20 -12.70 -6.47 19.63
C ILE A 20 -13.28 -7.16 18.39
N LEU A 21 -12.64 -8.21 17.87
CA LEU A 21 -13.09 -8.90 16.67
C LEU A 21 -14.39 -9.69 16.90
N SER A 22 -14.66 -10.14 18.12
CA SER A 22 -15.92 -10.83 18.44
C SER A 22 -17.16 -9.93 18.34
N HIS A 23 -16.99 -8.60 18.34
CA HIS A 23 -18.09 -7.64 18.31
C HIS A 23 -18.56 -7.28 16.90
N SER A 24 -17.80 -7.61 15.84
CA SER A 24 -18.16 -7.26 14.46
C SER A 24 -17.56 -8.25 13.47
N GLU A 25 -18.46 -8.93 12.73
CA GLU A 25 -18.08 -9.86 11.67
C GLU A 25 -17.30 -9.15 10.55
N ASP A 26 -17.71 -7.95 10.16
CA ASP A 26 -17.05 -7.18 9.11
C ASP A 26 -15.64 -6.74 9.52
N LEU A 27 -15.47 -6.37 10.79
CA LEU A 27 -14.16 -6.05 11.34
C LEU A 27 -13.26 -7.29 11.37
N TRP A 28 -13.80 -8.45 11.71
CA TRP A 28 -13.08 -9.71 11.65
C TRP A 28 -12.66 -10.06 10.22
N LYS A 29 -13.57 -9.95 9.24
CA LYS A 29 -13.26 -10.15 7.81
C LYS A 29 -12.17 -9.20 7.34
N ALA A 30 -12.30 -7.90 7.64
CA ALA A 30 -11.31 -6.89 7.28
C ALA A 30 -9.93 -7.18 7.88
N TYR A 31 -9.89 -7.62 9.15
CA TYR A 31 -8.66 -8.03 9.81
C TYR A 31 -8.04 -9.28 9.16
N ALA A 32 -8.86 -10.30 8.88
CA ALA A 32 -8.43 -11.52 8.23
C ALA A 32 -7.84 -11.25 6.83
N LEU A 33 -8.49 -10.40 6.02
CA LEU A 33 -7.99 -9.97 4.71
C LEU A 33 -6.65 -9.24 4.82
N LYS A 34 -6.49 -8.38 5.82
CA LYS A 34 -5.22 -7.69 6.09
C LYS A 34 -4.10 -8.69 6.43
N GLU A 35 -4.36 -9.66 7.32
CA GLU A 35 -3.37 -10.69 7.66
C GLU A 35 -3.05 -11.61 6.46
N ALA A 36 -4.05 -11.95 5.65
CA ALA A 36 -3.84 -12.69 4.40
C ALA A 36 -2.96 -11.91 3.41
N PHE A 37 -3.13 -10.58 3.33
CA PHE A 37 -2.29 -9.74 2.48
C PHE A 37 -0.83 -9.74 2.93
N TYR A 38 -0.55 -9.77 4.24
CA TYR A 38 0.84 -9.88 4.71
C TYR A 38 1.53 -11.15 4.19
N LYS A 39 0.81 -12.27 4.10
CA LYS A 39 1.34 -13.50 3.51
C LYS A 39 1.71 -13.32 2.03
N VAL A 40 0.92 -12.55 1.26
CA VAL A 40 1.26 -12.18 -0.12
C VAL A 40 2.55 -11.36 -0.15
N LEU A 41 2.72 -10.41 0.78
CA LEU A 41 3.93 -9.59 0.88
C LEU A 41 5.17 -10.40 1.27
N ASP A 42 5.02 -11.49 2.03
CA ASP A 42 6.11 -12.42 2.35
C ASP A 42 6.56 -13.23 1.13
N MET A 43 5.70 -13.40 0.13
CA MET A 43 6.00 -14.10 -1.13
C MET A 43 6.65 -13.20 -2.19
N LYS A 44 7.00 -11.95 -1.88
CA LYS A 44 7.68 -11.03 -2.81
C LYS A 44 8.91 -11.67 -3.43
N ARG A 45 9.15 -11.37 -4.71
CA ARG A 45 10.30 -11.86 -5.50
C ARG A 45 10.31 -13.39 -5.70
N THR A 46 9.20 -14.07 -5.41
CA THR A 46 9.01 -15.49 -5.72
C THR A 46 8.05 -15.64 -6.90
N PRO A 47 8.08 -16.77 -7.63
CA PRO A 47 7.08 -17.05 -8.68
C PRO A 47 5.65 -17.16 -8.15
N TYR A 48 5.47 -17.30 -6.83
CA TYR A 48 4.17 -17.46 -6.18
C TYR A 48 3.48 -16.13 -5.84
N ALA A 49 4.18 -14.98 -5.95
CA ALA A 49 3.64 -13.68 -5.55
C ALA A 49 2.37 -13.29 -6.33
N GLU A 50 2.36 -13.55 -7.64
CA GLU A 50 1.22 -13.22 -8.50
C GLU A 50 0.01 -14.15 -8.25
N PRO A 51 0.16 -15.50 -8.26
CA PRO A 51 -0.91 -16.40 -7.86
C PRO A 51 -1.49 -16.08 -6.48
N ALA A 52 -0.64 -15.78 -5.50
CA ALA A 52 -1.08 -15.44 -4.14
C ALA A 52 -1.85 -14.12 -4.09
N LEU A 53 -1.46 -13.12 -4.89
CA LEU A 53 -2.20 -11.86 -5.00
C LEU A 53 -3.57 -12.07 -5.66
N GLN A 54 -3.67 -12.94 -6.66
CA GLN A 54 -4.95 -13.29 -7.30
C GLN A 54 -5.88 -13.98 -6.31
N GLU A 55 -5.38 -15.01 -5.62
CA GLU A 55 -6.15 -15.72 -4.58
C GLU A 55 -6.63 -14.76 -3.50
N TRP A 56 -5.76 -13.86 -3.04
CA TRP A 56 -6.13 -12.84 -2.08
C TRP A 56 -7.22 -11.89 -2.61
N LEU A 57 -7.16 -11.49 -3.88
CA LEU A 57 -8.17 -10.61 -4.46
C LEU A 57 -9.55 -11.31 -4.54
N GLU A 58 -9.59 -12.62 -4.79
CA GLU A 58 -10.81 -13.42 -4.70
C GLU A 58 -11.35 -13.52 -3.26
N LEU A 59 -10.47 -13.63 -2.26
CA LEU A 59 -10.88 -13.52 -0.85
C LEU A 59 -11.50 -12.15 -0.54
N VAL A 60 -10.91 -11.07 -1.05
CA VAL A 60 -11.47 -9.72 -0.86
C VAL A 60 -12.85 -9.60 -1.53
N ARG A 61 -13.03 -10.18 -2.73
CA ARG A 61 -14.32 -10.19 -3.43
C ARG A 61 -15.37 -10.98 -2.66
N SER A 62 -15.03 -12.17 -2.18
CA SER A 62 -15.95 -13.04 -1.43
C SER A 62 -16.31 -12.54 -0.04
N ALA A 63 -15.45 -11.71 0.58
CA ALA A 63 -15.75 -11.09 1.86
C ALA A 63 -16.87 -10.04 1.78
N ASP A 64 -17.15 -9.52 0.57
CA ASP A 64 -18.25 -8.58 0.26
C ASP A 64 -18.35 -7.38 1.21
N LEU A 65 -17.21 -6.77 1.52
CA LEU A 65 -17.13 -5.59 2.36
C LEU A 65 -17.23 -4.31 1.51
N GLU A 66 -18.19 -3.45 1.83
CA GLU A 66 -18.42 -2.19 1.12
C GLU A 66 -17.17 -1.29 1.14
N GLU A 67 -16.47 -1.25 2.27
CA GLU A 67 -15.26 -0.46 2.46
C GLU A 67 -14.09 -0.91 1.56
N PHE A 68 -14.14 -2.15 1.05
CA PHE A 68 -13.11 -2.71 0.18
C PHE A 68 -13.41 -2.53 -1.31
N GLN A 69 -14.58 -2.02 -1.72
CA GLN A 69 -14.91 -1.86 -3.14
C GLN A 69 -13.90 -0.97 -3.89
N SER A 70 -13.51 0.17 -3.29
CA SER A 70 -12.49 1.05 -3.87
C SER A 70 -11.13 0.36 -3.97
N LEU A 71 -10.80 -0.49 -3.00
CA LEU A 71 -9.57 -1.27 -3.01
C LEU A 71 -9.61 -2.30 -4.14
N GLN A 72 -10.68 -3.08 -4.24
CA GLN A 72 -10.86 -4.10 -5.27
C GLN A 72 -10.72 -3.50 -6.67
N LYS A 73 -11.38 -2.37 -6.92
CA LYS A 73 -11.26 -1.64 -8.17
C LYS A 73 -9.81 -1.24 -8.44
N SER A 74 -9.15 -0.59 -7.48
CA SER A 74 -7.76 -0.13 -7.66
C SER A 74 -6.80 -1.29 -7.92
N PHE A 75 -6.94 -2.40 -7.20
CA PHE A 75 -6.10 -3.58 -7.38
C PHE A 75 -6.36 -4.29 -8.71
N THR A 76 -7.59 -4.23 -9.22
CA THR A 76 -7.93 -4.78 -10.55
C THR A 76 -7.39 -3.89 -11.66
N ASP A 77 -7.60 -2.57 -11.56
CA ASP A 77 -7.18 -1.60 -12.58
C ASP A 77 -5.65 -1.53 -12.72
N TRP A 78 -4.91 -1.72 -11.62
CA TRP A 78 -3.44 -1.62 -11.55
C TRP A 78 -2.76 -2.97 -11.27
N PHE A 79 -3.42 -4.07 -11.63
CA PHE A 79 -2.98 -5.41 -11.24
C PHE A 79 -1.55 -5.72 -11.71
N GLU A 80 -1.24 -5.41 -12.97
CA GLU A 80 0.06 -5.67 -13.56
C GLU A 80 1.18 -4.88 -12.86
N GLU A 81 0.95 -3.60 -12.56
CA GLU A 81 1.90 -2.74 -11.85
C GLU A 81 2.16 -3.21 -10.43
N ILE A 82 1.11 -3.67 -9.73
CA ILE A 82 1.22 -4.22 -8.38
C ILE A 82 2.03 -5.52 -8.41
N VAL A 83 1.73 -6.42 -9.36
CA VAL A 83 2.51 -7.66 -9.56
C VAL A 83 3.97 -7.33 -9.84
N ASN A 84 4.25 -6.35 -10.70
CA ASN A 84 5.60 -5.90 -10.99
C ASN A 84 6.30 -5.34 -9.74
N ALA A 85 5.59 -4.58 -8.90
CA ALA A 85 6.12 -4.10 -7.62
C ALA A 85 6.42 -5.22 -6.62
N LEU A 86 5.72 -6.36 -6.69
CA LEU A 86 6.01 -7.55 -5.89
C LEU A 86 7.19 -8.37 -6.44
N LYS A 87 7.35 -8.42 -7.77
CA LYS A 87 8.39 -9.19 -8.44
C LYS A 87 9.76 -8.50 -8.39
N TYR A 88 9.79 -7.19 -8.64
CA TYR A 88 11.02 -6.44 -8.84
C TYR A 88 11.44 -5.64 -7.60
N GLN A 89 12.75 -5.42 -7.42
CA GLN A 89 13.28 -4.65 -6.27
C GLN A 89 13.29 -3.13 -6.48
N TRP A 90 12.56 -2.63 -7.48
CA TRP A 90 12.67 -1.24 -7.91
C TRP A 90 11.80 -0.40 -7.00
N SER A 91 12.43 0.52 -6.27
CA SER A 91 11.69 1.47 -5.43
C SER A 91 11.41 2.75 -6.21
N ASN A 92 10.23 3.33 -6.00
CA ASN A 92 9.92 4.68 -6.45
C ASN A 92 10.65 5.76 -5.63
N GLY A 93 11.52 5.38 -4.68
CA GLY A 93 12.15 6.30 -3.72
C GLY A 93 12.99 7.40 -4.39
N TYR A 94 13.70 7.09 -5.49
CA TYR A 94 14.41 8.11 -6.25
C TYR A 94 13.44 9.12 -6.89
N THR A 95 12.40 8.63 -7.57
CA THR A 95 11.37 9.46 -8.20
C THR A 95 10.60 10.31 -7.17
N GLU A 96 10.27 9.72 -6.03
CA GLU A 96 9.67 10.43 -4.88
C GLU A 96 10.59 11.49 -4.31
N GLY A 97 11.89 11.20 -4.18
CA GLY A 97 12.91 12.15 -3.76
C GLY A 97 13.00 13.35 -4.71
N CYS A 98 13.05 13.11 -6.01
CA CYS A 98 12.98 14.15 -7.04
C CYS A 98 11.69 14.97 -6.93
N ASN A 99 10.53 14.31 -6.81
CA ASN A 99 9.24 14.98 -6.63
C ASN A 99 9.21 15.84 -5.37
N ASN A 100 9.82 15.38 -4.27
CA ASN A 100 9.90 16.13 -3.03
C ASN A 100 10.80 17.37 -3.16
N LYS A 101 11.99 17.23 -3.77
CA LYS A 101 12.87 18.37 -4.11
C LYS A 101 12.12 19.43 -4.92
N ILE A 102 11.35 19.01 -5.93
CA ILE A 102 10.53 19.91 -6.76
C ILE A 102 9.44 20.59 -5.92
N LYS A 103 8.74 19.85 -5.04
CA LYS A 103 7.70 20.41 -4.15
C LYS A 103 8.30 21.43 -3.18
N VAL A 104 9.46 21.16 -2.60
CA VAL A 104 10.20 22.10 -1.75
C VAL A 104 10.56 23.35 -2.55
N LEU A 105 11.12 23.20 -3.74
CA LEU A 105 11.45 24.31 -4.63
C LEU A 105 10.23 25.18 -4.94
N LYS A 106 9.06 24.58 -5.23
CA LYS A 106 7.80 25.31 -5.43
C LYS A 106 7.43 26.12 -4.19
N ARG A 107 7.50 25.52 -3.00
CA ARG A 107 7.12 26.15 -1.72
C ARG A 107 7.99 27.37 -1.38
N ILE A 108 9.30 27.28 -1.61
CA ILE A 108 10.25 28.38 -1.29
C ILE A 108 10.33 29.46 -2.38
N SER A 109 9.71 29.27 -3.55
CA SER A 109 9.85 30.19 -4.68
C SER A 109 8.89 31.39 -4.64
N PHE A 110 7.92 31.43 -3.71
CA PHE A 110 6.94 32.52 -3.54
C PHE A 110 6.30 32.99 -4.87
N GLY A 111 6.03 32.05 -5.77
CA GLY A 111 5.47 32.29 -7.10
C GLY A 111 6.45 32.00 -8.24
N ILE A 112 5.96 31.32 -9.28
CA ILE A 112 6.75 30.98 -10.46
C ILE A 112 6.28 31.85 -11.63
N ARG A 113 7.01 32.94 -11.91
CA ARG A 113 6.67 33.86 -13.02
C ARG A 113 7.07 33.36 -14.40
N ARG A 114 8.08 32.47 -14.48
CA ARG A 114 8.58 31.92 -15.75
C ARG A 114 8.85 30.44 -15.62
N TYR A 115 8.12 29.63 -16.38
CA TYR A 115 8.29 28.17 -16.39
C TYR A 115 9.73 27.75 -16.75
N SER A 116 10.36 28.42 -17.72
CA SER A 116 11.74 28.12 -18.11
C SER A 116 12.73 28.22 -16.96
N ARG A 117 12.62 29.24 -16.10
CA ARG A 117 13.47 29.39 -14.91
C ARG A 117 13.21 28.30 -13.88
N PHE A 118 11.96 27.90 -13.70
CA PHE A 118 11.60 26.83 -12.80
C PHE A 118 12.14 25.49 -13.30
N LYS A 119 11.97 25.18 -14.59
CA LYS A 119 12.56 24.00 -15.25
C LYS A 119 14.09 23.97 -15.08
N ASN A 120 14.78 25.09 -15.33
CA ASN A 120 16.24 25.16 -15.17
C ASN A 120 16.66 24.91 -13.71
N ARG A 121 15.93 25.45 -12.73
CA ARG A 121 16.20 25.16 -11.31
C ARG A 121 15.97 23.68 -10.98
N ILE A 122 14.93 23.05 -11.50
CA ILE A 122 14.69 21.60 -11.33
C ILE A 122 15.87 20.80 -11.88
N LEU A 123 16.30 21.08 -13.11
CA LEU A 123 17.41 20.38 -13.75
C LEU A 123 18.75 20.58 -13.03
N TYR A 124 18.93 21.73 -12.35
CA TYR A 124 20.13 22.02 -11.57
C TYR A 124 20.17 21.31 -10.21
N ILE A 125 19.02 21.06 -9.58
CA ILE A 125 18.94 20.42 -8.25
C ILE A 125 18.67 18.90 -8.31
N ALA A 126 18.34 18.38 -9.49
CA ALA A 126 18.05 16.98 -9.73
C ALA A 126 19.23 16.10 -9.32
#